data_AF-A0A1I2UMF3-F1
#
_entry.id   AF-A0A1I2UMF3-F1
#
_cell.length_a   1.000
_cell.length_b   1.000
_cell.length_c   1.000
_cell.angle_alpha   90.00
_cell.angle_beta   90.00
_cell.angle_gamma   90.00
#
_symmetry.space_group_name_H-M   'P 1'
#
loop_
_entity.id
_entity.type
_entity.pdbx_description
1 polymer ?
#
loop_
_entity_poly.entity_id
_entity_poly.type
_entity_poly.pdbx_seq_one_letter_code
_entity_poly.pdbx_strand_id
1 'polypeptide(L)' 'MINEVLYMEIRLVGAFSEKYKLTRSAVNRIFSKYNIWQYIESCYEVFHLNGDEYNLDDISDYLKGKGVVL' A
#
# COMPACT_ATOMS: atom_id res chain seq x y z
N MET A 1 -12.99 6.18 11.07
CA MET A 1 -13.02 5.97 9.60
C MET A 1 -11.98 6.80 8.85
N ILE A 2 -12.20 8.07 8.46
CA ILE A 2 -11.21 8.85 7.64
C ILE A 2 -9.81 8.86 8.28
N ASN A 3 -9.74 9.06 9.59
CA ASN A 3 -8.45 9.09 10.30
C ASN A 3 -7.74 7.73 10.28
N GLU A 4 -8.47 6.61 10.33
CA GLU A 4 -7.87 5.27 10.44
C GLU A 4 -7.30 4.79 9.10
N VAL A 5 -8.03 5.04 8.00
CA VAL A 5 -7.53 4.80 6.64
C VAL A 5 -6.26 5.62 6.41
N LEU A 6 -6.28 6.92 6.73
CA LEU A 6 -5.13 7.79 6.55
C LEU A 6 -3.91 7.32 7.38
N TYR A 7 -4.11 6.90 8.63
CA TYR A 7 -3.03 6.33 9.44
C TYR A 7 -2.46 5.04 8.85
N MET A 8 -3.33 4.18 8.30
CA MET A 8 -2.93 2.96 7.62
C MET A 8 -2.13 3.28 6.35
N GLU A 9 -2.60 4.19 5.51
CA GLU A 9 -1.91 4.63 4.30
C GLU A 9 -0.50 5.16 4.60
N ILE A 10 -0.37 6.04 5.59
CA ILE A 10 0.94 6.58 6.02
C ILE A 10 1.88 5.46 6.47
N ARG A 11 1.35 4.49 7.24
CA ARG A 11 2.12 3.35 7.75
C ARG A 11 2.55 2.42 6.61
N LEU A 12 1.65 2.07 5.70
CA LEU A 12 1.91 1.20 4.56
C LEU A 12 2.93 1.83 3.60
N VAL A 13 2.91 3.15 3.38
CA VAL A 13 3.96 3.84 2.60
C VAL A 13 5.33 3.67 3.24
N GLY A 14 5.42 3.85 4.55
CA GLY A 14 6.67 3.68 5.29
C GLY A 14 7.19 2.25 5.17
N ALA A 15 6.32 1.28 5.44
CA ALA A 15 6.71 -0.13 5.42
C ALA A 15 7.05 -0.64 4.01
N PHE A 16 6.31 -0.20 2.97
CA PHE A 16 6.61 -0.53 1.57
C PHE A 16 7.94 0.08 1.13
N SER A 17 8.22 1.31 1.54
CA SER A 17 9.50 2.00 1.32
C SER A 17 10.68 1.21 1.91
N GLU A 18 10.53 0.70 3.13
CA GLU A 18 11.55 -0.11 3.80
C GLU A 18 11.74 -1.50 3.17
N LYS A 19 10.64 -2.16 2.78
CA LYS A 19 10.62 -3.49 2.15
C LYS A 19 11.35 -3.49 0.80
N TYR A 20 11.03 -2.53 -0.07
CA TYR A 20 11.55 -2.47 -1.44
C TYR A 20 12.71 -1.49 -1.63
N LYS A 21 13.24 -0.90 -0.55
CA LYS A 21 14.35 0.09 -0.59
C LYS A 21 14.08 1.27 -1.54
N LEU A 22 12.81 1.67 -1.61
CA LEU A 22 12.35 2.82 -2.38
C LEU A 22 12.22 4.04 -1.49
N THR A 23 12.39 5.25 -2.03
CA THR A 23 12.05 6.47 -1.27
C THR A 23 10.53 6.59 -1.11
N ARG A 24 10.05 7.19 -0.02
CA ARG A 24 8.60 7.46 0.16
C ARG A 24 7.98 8.21 -1.01
N SER A 25 8.75 9.10 -1.65
CA SER A 25 8.34 9.80 -2.87
C SER A 25 8.15 8.85 -4.07
N ALA A 26 9.05 7.87 -4.25
CA ALA A 26 8.90 6.83 -5.26
C ALA A 26 7.69 5.93 -4.98
N VAL A 27 7.48 5.53 -3.73
CA VAL A 27 6.30 4.75 -3.32
C VAL A 27 5.03 5.52 -3.61
N ASN A 28 4.94 6.79 -3.22
CA ASN A 28 3.78 7.63 -3.51
C ASN A 28 3.49 7.74 -5.02
N ARG A 29 4.54 7.88 -5.85
CA ARG A 29 4.37 7.87 -7.32
C ARG A 29 3.81 6.54 -7.83
N ILE A 30 4.29 5.41 -7.33
CA ILE A 30 3.78 4.08 -7.69
C ILE A 30 2.32 3.95 -7.24
N PHE A 31 2.05 4.24 -5.97
CA PHE A 31 0.73 4.09 -5.37
C PHE A 31 -0.31 4.95 -6.10
N SER A 32 0.04 6.19 -6.41
CA SER A 32 -0.81 7.09 -7.20
C SER A 32 -0.99 6.61 -8.63
N LYS A 33 0.07 6.14 -9.30
CA LYS A 33 0.01 5.67 -10.70
C LYS A 33 -0.88 4.43 -10.86
N TYR A 34 -0.91 3.55 -9.86
CA TYR A 34 -1.62 2.27 -9.93
C TYR A 34 -2.88 2.21 -9.04
N ASN A 35 -3.38 3.36 -8.58
CA ASN A 35 -4.59 3.51 -7.77
C ASN A 35 -4.58 2.68 -6.46
N ILE A 36 -3.43 2.59 -5.80
CA ILE A 36 -3.28 1.84 -4.55
C ILE A 36 -4.00 2.51 -3.38
N TRP A 37 -4.14 3.84 -3.38
CA TRP A 37 -4.91 4.55 -2.35
C TRP A 37 -6.37 4.13 -2.35
N GLN A 38 -6.99 4.16 -3.54
CA GLN A 38 -8.37 3.69 -3.73
C GLN A 38 -8.49 2.19 -3.41
N TYR A 39 -7.45 1.40 -3.73
CA TYR A 39 -7.42 -0.01 -3.38
C TYR A 39 -7.45 -0.22 -1.86
N ILE A 40 -6.58 0.47 -1.11
CA ILE A 40 -6.54 0.44 0.37
C ILE A 40 -7.89 0.86 0.95
N GLU A 41 -8.50 1.94 0.44
CA GLU A 41 -9.83 2.39 0.85
C GLU A 41 -10.90 1.32 0.61
N SER A 42 -10.90 0.72 -0.58
CA SER A 42 -11.89 -0.31 -0.96
C SER A 42 -11.72 -1.63 -0.18
N CYS A 43 -10.50 -1.93 0.25
CA CYS A 43 -10.15 -3.13 1.00
C CYS A 43 -10.01 -2.89 2.50
N TYR A 44 -10.39 -1.70 3.01
CA TYR A 44 -10.16 -1.33 4.40
C TYR A 44 -10.73 -2.34 5.39
N GLU A 45 -11.93 -2.88 5.14
CA GLU A 45 -12.57 -3.88 6.00
C GLU A 45 -11.72 -5.14 6.20
N VAL A 46 -10.92 -5.50 5.20
CA VAL A 46 -9.97 -6.62 5.29
C VAL A 46 -8.65 -6.16 5.86
N PHE A 47 -8.13 -5.02 5.41
CA PHE A 47 -6.80 -4.54 5.78
C PHE A 47 -6.70 -4.16 7.26
N HIS A 48 -7.76 -3.64 7.87
CA HIS A 48 -7.76 -3.22 9.28
C HIS A 48 -7.80 -4.40 10.26
N LEU A 49 -8.18 -5.59 9.79
CA LEU A 49 -8.17 -6.84 10.56
C LEU A 49 -6.84 -7.60 10.43
N ASN A 50 -6.01 -7.22 9.46
CA ASN A 50 -4.76 -7.89 9.13
C ASN A 50 -3.53 -7.08 9.56
N GLY A 51 -2.38 -7.76 9.62
CA GLY A 51 -1.09 -7.14 9.87
C GLY A 51 -0.51 -6.47 8.61
N ASP A 52 0.42 -5.52 8.81
CA ASP A 52 1.06 -4.80 7.71
C ASP A 52 1.79 -5.72 6.74
N GLU A 53 2.40 -6.83 7.20
CA GLU A 53 3.08 -7.78 6.31
C GLU A 53 2.13 -8.38 5.26
N TYR A 54 0.95 -8.85 5.70
CA TYR A 54 -0.10 -9.35 4.82
C TYR A 54 -0.58 -8.27 3.84
N ASN A 55 -0.86 -7.07 4.35
CA ASN A 55 -1.34 -5.95 3.53
C ASN A 55 -0.29 -5.54 2.46
N LEU A 56 0.99 -5.57 2.82
CA LEU A 56 2.08 -5.27 1.89
C LEU A 56 2.23 -6.35 0.81
N ASP A 57 2.09 -7.63 1.16
CA ASP A 57 2.12 -8.72 0.18
C ASP A 57 0.95 -8.61 -0.81
N ASP A 58 -0.26 -8.34 -0.32
CA ASP A 58 -1.44 -8.14 -1.16
C ASP A 58 -1.28 -6.95 -2.13
N ILE A 59 -0.81 -5.80 -1.63
CA ILE A 59 -0.48 -4.62 -2.47
C ILE A 59 0.60 -4.98 -3.51
N SER A 60 1.61 -5.76 -3.11
CA SER A 60 2.70 -6.15 -3.99
C SER A 60 2.21 -7.06 -5.11
N ASP A 61 1.34 -8.01 -4.81
CA ASP A 61 0.78 -8.92 -5.80
C ASP A 61 -0.20 -8.21 -6.72
N TYR A 62 -1.00 -7.28 -6.20
CA TYR A 62 -1.81 -6.38 -7.02
C TYR A 62 -0.93 -5.59 -8.01
N LEU A 63 0.18 -5.00 -7.57
CA LEU A 63 1.13 -4.26 -8.41
C LEU A 63 1.82 -5.16 -9.45
N LYS A 64 2.28 -6.36 -9.06
CA LYS A 64 2.85 -7.34 -10.00
C LYS A 64 1.84 -7.76 -11.06
N GLY A 65 0.57 -7.94 -10.68
CA GLY A 65 -0.54 -8.21 -11.61
C GLY A 65 -0.78 -7.09 -12.63
N LYS A 66 -0.31 -5.86 -12.34
CA LYS A 66 -0.30 -4.72 -13.27
C LYS A 66 1.02 -4.56 -14.03
N GLY A 67 1.95 -5.52 -13.91
CA GLY A 67 3.24 -5.51 -14.58
C GLY A 67 4.31 -4.64 -13.91
N VAL A 68 4.12 -4.25 -12.65
CA VAL A 68 5.11 -3.48 -11.90
C VAL A 68 6.22 -4.40 -11.39
N VAL A 69 7.47 -4.00 -11.62
CA VAL A 69 8.65 -4.62 -11.00
C VAL A 69 9.05 -3.78 -9.81
N LEU A 70 9.08 -4.40 -8.62
CA LEU A 70 9.31 -3.78 -7.32
C LEU A 70 10.73 -4.04 -6.82
#